data_AF-A0A926DDJ8-F1
#
_entry.id   AF-A0A926DDJ8-F1
#
_cell.length_a   1.000
_cell.length_b   1.000
_cell.length_c   1.000
_cell.angle_alpha   90.00
_cell.angle_beta   90.00
_cell.angle_gamma   90.00
#
_symmetry.space_group_name_H-M   'P 1'
#
loop_
_entity.id
_entity.type
_entity.pdbx_description
1 polymer ?
#
loop_
_entity_poly.entity_id
_entity_poly.type
_entity_poly.pdbx_seq_one_letter_code
_entity_poly.pdbx_strand_id
1 'polypeptide(L)'
;MKKSITQDMAYRQSLMKYAEKYGVSRASRKYNKSRSYIYFWKQRWDGSVASLACQSRRPYSHPNQHTEAERKLIRDMRRRNPTLGMI
;
A
#
# COMPACT_ATOMS: atom_id res chain seq x y z
N MET A 1 -18.12 -2.30 6.63
CA MET A 1 -16.93 -2.75 5.86
C MET A 1 -17.37 -3.35 4.54
N LYS A 2 -16.87 -2.87 3.39
CA LYS A 2 -17.13 -3.52 2.11
C LYS A 2 -16.54 -4.94 2.14
N LYS A 3 -17.41 -5.95 2.00
CA LYS A 3 -17.04 -7.39 2.00
C LYS A 3 -16.44 -7.85 0.65
N SER A 4 -16.18 -6.93 -0.27
CA SER A 4 -15.71 -7.23 -1.62
C SER A 4 -14.20 -7.05 -1.72
N ILE A 5 -13.48 -8.12 -2.03
CA ILE A 5 -12.07 -8.06 -2.45
C ILE A 5 -11.98 -7.44 -3.85
N THR A 6 -10.88 -6.77 -4.17
CA THR A 6 -10.66 -6.28 -5.53
C THR A 6 -10.35 -7.44 -6.47
N GLN A 7 -10.67 -7.28 -7.77
CA GLN A 7 -10.35 -8.28 -8.79
C GLN A 7 -8.86 -8.61 -8.84
N ASP A 8 -8.01 -7.59 -8.65
CA ASP A 8 -6.56 -7.74 -8.59
C ASP A 8 -6.11 -8.64 -7.43
N MET A 9 -6.72 -8.47 -6.25
CA MET A 9 -6.43 -9.32 -5.09
C MET A 9 -6.89 -10.76 -5.32
N ALA A 10 -8.08 -10.96 -5.90
CA ALA A 10 -8.58 -12.29 -6.26
C ALA A 10 -7.65 -12.98 -7.28
N TYR A 11 -7.20 -12.25 -8.29
CA TYR A 11 -6.24 -12.74 -9.28
C TYR A 11 -4.90 -13.14 -8.64
N ARG A 12 -4.35 -12.29 -7.77
CA ARG A 12 -3.11 -12.57 -7.05
C ARG A 12 -3.27 -13.79 -6.14
N GLN A 13 -4.40 -13.96 -5.46
CA GLN A 13 -4.66 -15.15 -4.64
C GLN A 13 -4.65 -16.43 -5.48
N SER A 14 -5.31 -16.43 -6.64
CA SER A 14 -5.30 -17.57 -7.57
C SER A 14 -3.90 -17.88 -8.11
N LEU A 15 -3.11 -16.84 -8.43
CA LEU A 15 -1.71 -16.97 -8.83
C LEU A 15 -0.87 -17.61 -7.71
N MET A 16 -1.01 -17.14 -6.47
CA MET A 16 -0.25 -17.64 -5.32
C MET A 16 -0.60 -19.10 -5.00
N LYS A 17 -1.90 -19.44 -4.93
CA LYS A 17 -2.35 -20.84 -4.75
C LYS A 17 -1.83 -21.77 -5.85
N TYR A 18 -1.79 -21.30 -7.10
CA TYR A 18 -1.24 -22.09 -8.20
C TYR A 18 0.28 -22.26 -8.09
N ALA A 19 0.99 -21.21 -7.69
CA ALA A 19 2.43 -21.25 -7.48
C ALA A 19 2.82 -22.16 -6.30
N GLU A 20 2.00 -22.24 -5.26
CA GLU A 20 2.14 -23.16 -4.14
C GLU A 20 1.96 -24.62 -4.60
N LYS A 21 0.90 -24.91 -5.37
CA LYS A 21 0.61 -26.27 -5.84
C LYS A 21 1.56 -26.80 -6.91
N TYR A 22 2.01 -25.95 -7.84
CA TYR A 22 2.73 -26.37 -9.05
C TYR A 22 4.13 -25.75 -9.20
N GLY A 23 4.53 -24.87 -8.29
CA GLY A 23 5.80 -24.16 -8.34
C GLY A 23 5.80 -22.89 -9.21
N VAL A 24 6.75 -22.01 -8.91
CA VAL A 24 6.88 -20.67 -9.52
C VAL A 24 7.12 -20.73 -11.03
N SER A 25 7.93 -21.68 -11.52
CA SER A 25 8.24 -21.79 -12.95
C SER A 25 7.01 -22.13 -13.80
N ARG A 26 6.09 -22.97 -13.30
CA ARG A 26 4.83 -23.29 -13.99
C ARG A 26 3.85 -22.12 -13.88
N ALA A 27 3.77 -21.48 -12.72
CA ALA A 27 2.93 -20.30 -12.52
C ALA A 27 3.33 -19.14 -13.44
N SER A 28 4.63 -18.90 -13.59
CA SER A 28 5.18 -17.86 -14.47
C SER A 28 4.74 -18.02 -15.92
N ARG A 29 4.82 -19.25 -16.47
CA ARG A 29 4.36 -19.56 -17.83
C ARG A 29 2.84 -19.45 -17.98
N LYS A 30 2.07 -20.00 -17.02
CA LYS A 30 0.60 -20.00 -17.09
C LYS A 30 0.00 -18.60 -17.02
N TYR A 31 0.52 -17.76 -16.15
CA TYR A 31 -0.05 -16.44 -15.87
C TYR A 31 0.69 -15.30 -16.59
N ASN A 32 1.68 -15.62 -17.42
CA ASN A 32 2.54 -14.66 -18.11
C ASN A 32 3.09 -13.57 -17.16
N LYS A 33 3.65 -14.01 -16.03
CA LYS A 33 4.29 -13.12 -15.04
C LYS A 33 5.71 -13.57 -14.77
N SER A 34 6.60 -12.60 -14.60
CA SER A 34 8.00 -12.88 -14.28
C SER A 34 8.11 -13.63 -12.95
N ARG A 35 9.16 -14.44 -12.81
CA ARG A 35 9.46 -15.12 -11.55
C ARG A 35 9.64 -14.09 -10.41
N SER A 36 10.26 -12.95 -10.69
CA SER A 36 10.44 -11.85 -9.72
C SER A 36 9.12 -11.30 -9.20
N TYR A 37 8.11 -11.11 -10.05
CA TYR A 37 6.78 -10.69 -9.65
C TYR A 37 6.12 -11.71 -8.71
N ILE A 38 6.27 -13.01 -9.00
CA ILE A 38 5.69 -14.08 -8.19
C ILE A 38 6.38 -14.16 -6.83
N TYR A 39 7.71 -14.09 -6.77
CA TYR A 39 8.45 -14.09 -5.50
C TYR A 39 8.16 -12.85 -4.65
N PHE A 40 8.03 -11.67 -5.28
CA PHE A 40 7.62 -10.44 -4.59
C PHE A 40 6.29 -10.61 -3.84
N TRP A 41 5.28 -11.18 -4.50
CA TRP A 41 3.99 -11.44 -3.86
C TRP A 41 4.04 -12.60 -2.88
N LYS A 42 4.80 -13.67 -3.18
CA LYS A 42 4.99 -14.80 -2.28
C LYS A 42 5.61 -14.37 -0.94
N GLN A 43 6.56 -13.43 -0.95
CA GLN A 43 7.17 -12.87 0.26
C GLN A 43 6.16 -12.09 1.13
N ARG A 44 5.14 -11.49 0.51
CA ARG A 44 4.09 -10.72 1.21
C ARG A 44 2.93 -11.59 1.66
N TRP A 45 2.75 -12.77 1.07
CA TRP A 45 1.55 -13.57 1.23
C TRP A 45 1.61 -14.44 2.49
N ASP A 46 0.74 -14.13 3.45
CA ASP A 46 0.52 -14.88 4.68
C ASP A 46 -0.59 -15.95 4.55
N GLY A 47 -1.06 -16.21 3.33
CA GLY A 47 -2.21 -17.09 3.03
C GLY A 47 -3.54 -16.35 2.92
N SER A 48 -3.64 -15.13 3.48
CA SER A 48 -4.83 -14.30 3.37
C SER A 48 -4.88 -13.51 2.06
N VAL A 49 -6.09 -13.15 1.60
CA VAL A 49 -6.25 -12.27 0.43
C VAL A 49 -5.85 -10.83 0.77
N ALA A 50 -5.95 -10.44 2.04
CA ALA A 50 -5.67 -9.08 2.51
C ALA A 50 -4.19 -8.70 2.36
N SER A 51 -3.28 -9.64 2.58
CA SER A 51 -1.83 -9.41 2.42
C SER A 51 -1.41 -9.17 0.96
N LEU A 52 -2.26 -9.53 -0.01
CA LEU A 52 -2.05 -9.28 -1.45
C LEU A 52 -2.59 -7.92 -1.93
N ALA A 53 -3.02 -7.05 -1.00
CA ALA A 53 -3.42 -5.69 -1.30
C ALA A 53 -2.23 -4.83 -1.76
N CYS A 54 -2.50 -3.84 -2.60
CA CYS A 54 -1.52 -2.80 -2.89
C CYS A 54 -1.35 -1.92 -1.65
N GLN A 55 -0.11 -1.76 -1.18
CA GLN A 55 0.24 -0.76 -0.17
C GLN A 55 0.24 0.64 -0.79
N SER A 56 0.07 1.66 0.06
CA SER A 56 0.18 3.06 -0.36
C SER A 56 1.56 3.32 -0.97
N ARG A 57 1.56 4.05 -2.09
CA ARG A 57 2.79 4.54 -2.75
C ARG A 57 3.07 6.00 -2.38
N ARG A 58 2.26 6.60 -1.51
CA ARG A 58 2.44 7.98 -1.08
C ARG A 58 3.69 8.08 -0.22
N PRO A 59 4.62 9.02 -0.49
CA PRO A 59 5.77 9.24 0.38
C PRO A 59 5.28 9.65 1.78
N TYR A 60 5.96 9.15 2.81
CA TYR A 60 5.63 9.47 4.21
C TYR A 60 5.96 10.92 4.56
N SER A 61 7.03 11.47 3.97
CA SER A 61 7.49 12.82 4.20
C SER A 61 8.10 13.45 2.96
N HIS A 62 8.26 14.77 3.00
CA HIS A 62 9.02 15.53 2.02
C HIS A 62 9.97 16.51 2.73
N PRO A 63 11.08 16.95 2.10
CA PRO A 63 12.10 17.76 2.77
C PRO A 63 11.56 19.06 3.38
N ASN A 64 10.62 19.70 2.69
CA ASN A 64 10.01 20.96 3.13
C ASN A 64 8.75 20.75 3.99
N GLN A 65 8.57 19.56 4.58
CA GLN A 65 7.40 19.28 5.39
C GLN A 65 7.53 19.96 6.74
N HIS A 66 6.51 20.73 7.14
CA HIS A 66 6.51 21.33 8.46
C HIS A 66 6.69 20.28 9.55
N THR A 67 7.37 20.64 10.63
CA THR A 67 7.44 19.80 11.82
C THR A 67 6.10 19.84 12.57
N GLU A 68 5.87 18.89 13.48
CA GLU A 68 4.68 18.95 14.34
C GLU A 68 4.69 20.17 15.25
N ALA A 69 5.87 20.60 15.70
CA ALA A 69 6.06 21.81 16.50
C ALA A 69 5.66 23.07 15.70
N GLU A 70 6.11 23.19 14.45
CA GLU A 70 5.71 24.28 13.56
C GLU A 70 4.20 24.27 13.29
N ARG A 71 3.61 23.10 12.99
CA ARG A 71 2.16 22.97 12.81
C ARG A 71 1.40 23.36 14.07
N LYS A 72 1.91 23.03 15.26
CA LYS A 72 1.33 23.44 16.53
C LYS A 72 1.43 24.96 16.71
N LEU A 73 2.59 25.54 16.44
CA LEU A 73 2.82 26.99 16.54
C LEU A 73 1.87 27.77 15.61
N ILE A 74 1.75 27.36 14.34
CA ILE A 74 0.85 27.98 13.37
C ILE A 74 -0.60 27.91 13.87
N ARG A 75 -1.05 26.73 14.35
CA ARG A 75 -2.39 26.56 14.92
C ARG A 75 -2.63 27.45 16.14
N ASP A 76 -1.67 27.51 17.06
CA ASP A 76 -1.78 28.31 18.28
C ASP A 76 -1.75 29.82 18.00
N MET A 77 -1.00 30.27 16.99
CA MET A 77 -0.99 31.66 16.55
C MET A 77 -2.32 32.06 15.92
N ARG A 78 -2.88 31.22 15.03
CA ARG A 78 -4.21 31.45 14.42
C ARG A 78 -5.31 31.50 15.47
N ARG A 79 -5.28 30.59 16.46
CA ARG A 79 -6.25 30.54 17.55
C ARG A 79 -6.22 31.77 18.44
N ARG A 80 -5.03 32.27 18.78
CA ARG A 80 -4.86 33.40 19.70
C ARG A 80 -5.06 34.77 19.01
N ASN A 81 -4.86 34.86 17.70
CA ASN A 81 -4.94 36.12 16.94
C ASN A 81 -5.86 35.97 15.71
N PRO A 82 -7.19 35.88 15.91
CA PRO A 82 -8.14 35.59 14.82
C PRO A 82 -8.25 36.71 13.77
N THR A 83 -7.92 37.96 14.10
CA THR A 83 -7.99 39.12 13.20
C THR A 83 -6.69 39.38 12.43
N LEU A 84 -5.64 38.60 12.67
CA LEU A 84 -4.28 38.83 12.13
C LEU A 84 -4.18 38.62 10.61
N GLY A 85 -5.24 38.12 9.96
CA GLY A 85 -5.26 37.96 8.49
C GLY A 85 -4.34 36.87 7.96
N MET A 86 -3.89 35.94 8.80
CA MET A 86 -3.09 34.79 8.36
C MET A 86 -3.99 33.80 7.59
N ILE A 87 -3.93 33.86 6.26
CA ILE A 87 -4.58 32.91 5.32
C ILE A 87 -3.80 31.59 5.28
#